data_AF-A0A2N2EED0-F1
#
_entry.id   AF-A0A2N2EED0-F1
#
_cell.length_a   1.000
_cell.length_b   1.000
_cell.length_c   1.000
_cell.angle_alpha   90.00
_cell.angle_beta   90.00
_cell.angle_gamma   90.00
#
_symmetry.space_group_name_H-M   'P 1'
#
loop_
_entity.id
_entity.type
_entity.pdbx_description
1 polymer ?
#
loop_
_entity_poly.entity_id
_entity_poly.type
_entity_poly.pdbx_seq_one_letter_code
_entity_poly.pdbx_strand_id
1 'polypeptide(L)'
;MLLPALLNPIDSLLIEIHIDEILQTNNSSNLILTKREAVEMIETRNHLLTSYDRLELGIDVIKKLIVRFNDSKYINQGDYVTMLNDLQKVFYYTKNETEDSICDDEIIDVMYYYFNSTCEGSISLLQGREMESYTKTCRRNNQIHDFHFKGDK
;
A
#
# COMPACT_ATOMS: atom_id res chain seq x y z
N MET A 1 2.26 -28.65 11.07
CA MET A 1 3.63 -28.44 11.56
C MET A 1 4.48 -28.07 10.35
N LEU A 2 4.67 -26.79 10.09
CA LEU A 2 5.48 -26.30 8.97
C LEU A 2 6.86 -25.91 9.54
N LEU A 3 7.91 -26.43 8.92
CA LEU A 3 9.32 -26.23 9.31
C LEU A 3 9.61 -24.76 9.61
N PRO A 4 10.51 -24.45 10.57
CA PRO A 4 11.11 -23.14 10.62
C PRO A 4 11.98 -23.04 9.36
N ALA A 5 11.54 -22.26 8.38
CA ALA A 5 12.39 -21.89 7.27
C ALA A 5 13.60 -21.18 7.87
N LEU A 6 14.75 -21.86 7.86
CA LEU A 6 16.03 -21.20 7.96
C LEU A 6 16.02 -20.12 6.88
N LEU A 7 15.88 -18.85 7.28
CA LEU A 7 16.02 -17.72 6.38
C LEU A 7 17.35 -17.91 5.65
N ASN A 8 17.29 -18.03 4.32
CA ASN A 8 18.51 -18.08 3.52
C ASN A 8 19.28 -16.76 3.78
N PRO A 9 20.62 -16.78 3.92
CA PRO A 9 21.41 -15.56 4.05
C PRO A 9 21.08 -14.47 3.02
N ILE A 10 20.64 -14.84 1.81
CA ILE A 10 20.17 -13.90 0.78
C ILE A 10 18.88 -13.18 1.22
N ASP A 11 17.90 -13.91 1.76
CA ASP A 11 16.63 -13.33 2.24
C ASP A 11 16.88 -12.39 3.41
N SER A 12 17.77 -12.79 4.32
CA SER A 12 18.13 -11.98 5.48
C SER A 12 18.83 -10.67 5.08
N LEU A 13 19.69 -10.71 4.06
CA LEU A 13 20.34 -9.51 3.52
C LEU A 13 19.34 -8.59 2.81
N LEU A 14 18.42 -9.15 2.01
CA LEU A 14 17.39 -8.38 1.33
C LEU A 14 16.45 -7.67 2.31
N ILE A 15 16.08 -8.34 3.41
CA ILE A 15 15.28 -7.74 4.48
C ILE A 15 16.02 -6.55 5.11
N GLU A 16 17.31 -6.69 5.44
CA GLU A 16 18.10 -5.57 5.99
C GLU A 16 18.20 -4.39 5.00
N ILE A 17 18.41 -4.66 3.70
CA ILE A 17 18.38 -3.61 2.66
C ILE A 17 17.05 -2.87 2.65
N HIS A 18 15.93 -3.60 2.69
CA HIS A 18 14.60 -3.00 2.71
C HIS A 18 14.34 -2.19 3.97
N ILE A 19 14.80 -2.65 5.13
CA ILE A 19 14.69 -1.90 6.38
C ILE A 19 15.46 -0.58 6.27
N ASP A 20 16.69 -0.61 5.77
CA ASP A 20 17.51 0.58 5.58
C ASP A 20 16.86 1.57 4.60
N GLU A 21 16.32 1.09 3.47
CA GLU A 21 15.60 1.95 2.52
C GLU A 21 14.35 2.60 3.13
N ILE A 22 13.59 1.87 3.97
CA ILE A 22 12.41 2.41 4.67
C ILE A 22 12.84 3.52 5.62
N LEU A 23 13.86 3.28 6.44
CA LEU A 23 14.35 4.26 7.40
C LEU A 23 14.97 5.48 6.71
N GLN A 24 15.73 5.27 5.62
CA GLN A 24 16.26 6.35 4.80
C GLN A 24 15.16 7.21 4.19
N THR A 25 14.11 6.59 3.67
CA THR A 25 12.94 7.30 3.13
C THR A 25 12.22 8.09 4.22
N ASN A 26 12.15 7.55 5.43
CA ASN A 26 11.51 8.20 6.57
C ASN A 26 12.31 9.40 7.12
N ASN A 27 13.61 9.54 6.83
CA ASN A 27 14.42 10.65 7.34
C ASN A 27 13.93 12.05 6.93
N SER A 28 13.15 12.17 5.85
CA SER A 28 12.54 13.44 5.43
C SER A 28 11.16 13.71 6.04
N SER A 29 10.64 12.79 6.87
CA SER A 29 9.34 12.88 7.55
C SER A 29 9.46 13.60 8.89
N ASN A 30 8.39 14.25 9.33
CA ASN A 30 8.26 14.77 10.70
C ASN A 30 7.93 13.67 11.73
N LEU A 31 7.51 12.50 11.25
CA LEU A 31 7.18 11.31 12.04
C LEU A 31 8.27 10.25 11.85
N ILE A 32 8.71 9.64 12.95
CA ILE A 32 9.87 8.74 12.97
C ILE A 32 9.40 7.29 13.01
N LEU A 33 9.98 6.45 12.15
CA LEU A 33 9.88 5.00 12.20
C LEU A 33 11.10 4.40 12.89
N THR A 34 10.86 3.43 13.75
CA THR A 34 11.89 2.58 14.34
C THR A 34 12.22 1.41 13.42
N LYS A 35 13.38 0.78 13.63
CA LYS A 35 13.75 -0.46 12.92
C LYS A 35 12.67 -1.55 13.05
N ARG A 36 12.07 -1.68 14.24
CA ARG A 36 11.00 -2.65 14.51
C ARG A 36 9.75 -2.35 13.69
N GLU A 37 9.39 -1.08 13.56
CA GLU A 37 8.22 -0.67 12.76
C GLU A 37 8.46 -0.87 11.27
N ALA A 38 9.68 -0.62 10.77
CA ALA A 38 10.04 -0.96 9.39
C ALA A 38 9.90 -2.47 9.11
N VAL A 39 10.31 -3.33 10.06
CA VAL A 39 10.09 -4.79 9.97
C VAL A 39 8.60 -5.11 9.91
N GLU A 40 7.80 -4.51 10.80
CA GLU A 40 6.34 -4.72 10.85
C GLU A 40 5.66 -4.33 9.52
N MET A 41 6.13 -3.26 8.87
CA MET A 41 5.64 -2.85 7.56
C MET A 41 5.96 -3.86 6.46
N ILE A 42 7.19 -4.42 6.45
CA ILE A 42 7.59 -5.46 5.51
C ILE A 42 6.78 -6.74 5.73
N GLU A 43 6.57 -7.14 6.98
CA GLU A 43 5.76 -8.32 7.32
C GLU A 43 4.31 -8.15 6.86
N THR A 44 3.72 -6.97 7.10
CA THR A 44 2.37 -6.62 6.61
C THR A 44 2.29 -6.71 5.09
N ARG A 45 3.27 -6.12 4.40
CA ARG A 45 3.36 -6.19 2.92
C ARG A 45 3.43 -7.63 2.43
N ASN A 46 4.31 -8.44 3.00
CA ASN A 46 4.50 -9.83 2.57
C ASN A 46 3.24 -10.67 2.79
N HIS A 47 2.53 -10.43 3.89
CA HIS A 47 1.24 -11.06 4.14
C HIS A 47 0.20 -10.67 3.09
N LEU A 48 0.09 -9.37 2.75
CA LEU A 48 -0.85 -8.88 1.73
C LEU A 48 -0.55 -9.46 0.35
N LEU A 49 0.71 -9.42 -0.08
CA LEU A 49 1.13 -10.00 -1.35
C LEU A 49 0.81 -11.49 -1.44
N THR A 50 1.09 -12.23 -0.37
CA THR A 50 0.74 -13.67 -0.29
C THR A 50 -0.78 -13.86 -0.36
N SER A 51 -1.56 -13.03 0.33
CA SER A 51 -3.03 -13.15 0.36
C SER A 51 -3.71 -12.86 -0.98
N TYR A 52 -3.05 -12.08 -1.84
CA TYR A 52 -3.54 -11.73 -3.17
C TYR A 52 -2.84 -12.50 -4.30
N ASP A 53 -1.99 -13.49 -3.98
CA ASP A 53 -1.17 -14.24 -4.95
C ASP A 53 -0.29 -13.34 -5.85
N ARG A 54 0.23 -12.23 -5.30
CA ARG A 54 1.05 -11.25 -6.03
C ARG A 54 2.54 -11.42 -5.72
N LEU A 55 3.37 -11.41 -6.76
CA LEU A 55 4.83 -11.48 -6.63
C LEU A 55 5.45 -10.11 -6.87
N GLU A 56 5.79 -9.41 -5.79
CA GLU A 56 6.53 -8.15 -5.85
C GLU A 56 7.79 -8.22 -4.97
N LEU A 57 8.93 -7.81 -5.51
CA LEU A 57 10.21 -7.86 -4.79
C LEU A 57 10.57 -6.55 -4.09
N GLY A 58 10.18 -5.40 -4.64
CA GLY A 58 10.55 -4.07 -4.12
C GLY A 58 9.59 -3.49 -3.08
N ILE A 59 10.07 -2.53 -2.31
CA ILE A 59 9.29 -1.84 -1.25
C ILE A 59 8.76 -0.47 -1.67
N ASP A 60 8.61 -0.21 -2.97
CA ASP A 60 8.28 1.12 -3.49
C ASP A 60 6.94 1.65 -2.97
N VAL A 61 5.94 0.79 -2.80
CA VAL A 61 4.64 1.15 -2.20
C VAL A 61 4.81 1.67 -0.78
N ILE A 62 5.62 1.00 0.05
CA ILE A 62 5.91 1.45 1.42
C ILE A 62 6.54 2.85 1.38
N LYS A 63 7.57 3.04 0.55
CA LYS A 63 8.28 4.33 0.43
C LYS A 63 7.33 5.44 -0.01
N LYS A 64 6.49 5.18 -1.01
CA LYS A 64 5.49 6.12 -1.50
C LYS A 64 4.47 6.49 -0.42
N LEU A 65 3.99 5.53 0.37
CA LEU A 65 3.08 5.80 1.48
C LEU A 65 3.72 6.67 2.57
N ILE A 66 4.98 6.38 2.96
CA ILE A 66 5.74 7.18 3.92
C ILE A 66 5.87 8.63 3.44
N VAL A 67 6.29 8.83 2.19
CA VAL A 67 6.48 10.17 1.60
C VAL A 67 5.15 10.89 1.45
N ARG A 68 4.08 10.18 1.07
CA ARG A 68 2.81 10.83 0.75
C ARG A 68 2.02 11.23 1.99
N PHE A 69 2.07 10.44 3.06
CA PHE A 69 1.21 10.62 4.24
C PHE A 69 1.91 11.26 5.45
N ASN A 70 3.22 11.55 5.40
CA ASN A 70 3.94 12.12 6.55
C ASN A 70 3.47 13.51 6.99
N ASP A 71 2.75 14.25 6.13
CA ASP A 71 2.23 15.58 6.42
C ASP A 71 0.73 15.60 6.75
N SER A 72 0.10 14.41 6.82
CA SER A 72 -1.32 14.32 7.15
C SER A 72 -1.56 14.73 8.60
N LYS A 73 -2.44 15.72 8.82
CA LYS A 73 -2.86 16.15 10.16
C LYS A 73 -3.61 15.07 10.97
N TYR A 74 -4.01 13.98 10.32
CA TYR A 74 -4.76 12.88 10.92
C TYR A 74 -3.86 11.74 11.41
N ILE A 75 -2.55 11.82 11.15
CA ILE A 75 -1.57 10.82 11.54
C ILE A 75 -0.60 11.48 12.51
N ASN A 76 -0.29 10.79 13.61
CA ASN A 76 0.64 11.26 14.63
C ASN A 76 1.66 10.18 14.97
N GLN A 77 2.63 10.54 15.81
CA GLN A 77 3.72 9.63 16.16
C GLN A 77 3.23 8.34 16.85
N GLY A 78 2.11 8.40 17.58
CA GLY A 78 1.58 7.27 18.35
C GLY A 78 0.89 6.21 17.50
N ASP A 79 0.42 6.57 16.30
CA ASP A 79 -0.30 5.67 15.39
C ASP A 79 0.35 5.53 14.01
N TYR A 80 1.53 6.11 13.80
CA TYR A 80 2.12 6.23 12.46
C TYR A 80 2.27 4.90 11.72
N VAL A 81 2.94 3.91 12.34
CA VAL A 81 3.13 2.58 11.74
C VAL A 81 1.80 1.87 11.49
N THR A 82 0.86 1.98 12.43
CA THR A 82 -0.47 1.38 12.34
C THR A 82 -1.23 1.96 11.14
N MET A 83 -1.23 3.28 10.99
CA MET A 83 -1.86 3.97 9.87
C MET A 83 -1.21 3.60 8.55
N LEU A 84 0.12 3.56 8.46
CA LEU A 84 0.80 3.14 7.23
C LEU A 84 0.49 1.68 6.87
N ASN A 85 0.41 0.78 7.85
CA ASN A 85 0.02 -0.62 7.63
C ASN A 85 -1.43 -0.75 7.15
N ASP A 86 -2.34 0.05 7.69
CA ASP A 86 -3.73 0.08 7.23
C ASP A 86 -3.85 0.67 5.81
N LEU A 87 -3.10 1.72 5.50
CA LEU A 87 -3.02 2.27 4.14
C LEU A 87 -2.46 1.23 3.15
N GLN A 88 -1.46 0.42 3.52
CA GLN A 88 -0.99 -0.69 2.69
C GLN A 88 -2.13 -1.68 2.37
N LYS A 89 -2.99 -2.01 3.33
CA LYS A 89 -4.14 -2.91 3.11
C LYS A 89 -5.11 -2.31 2.09
N VAL A 90 -5.41 -1.02 2.22
CA VAL A 90 -6.29 -0.31 1.28
C VAL A 90 -5.67 -0.30 -0.13
N PHE A 91 -4.38 0.01 -0.24
CA PHE A 91 -3.66 0.02 -1.50
C PHE A 91 -3.73 -1.34 -2.22
N TYR A 92 -3.34 -2.43 -1.56
CA TYR A 92 -3.31 -3.74 -2.20
C TYR A 92 -4.70 -4.29 -2.48
N TYR A 93 -5.70 -3.96 -1.65
CA TYR A 93 -7.09 -4.21 -1.98
C TYR A 93 -7.47 -3.53 -3.29
N THR A 94 -7.28 -2.22 -3.43
CA THR A 94 -7.61 -1.50 -4.66
C THR A 94 -6.82 -2.01 -5.87
N LYS A 95 -5.53 -2.30 -5.70
CA LYS A 95 -4.66 -2.82 -6.76
C LYS A 95 -5.15 -4.16 -7.29
N ASN A 96 -5.48 -5.08 -6.40
CA ASN A 96 -6.04 -6.39 -6.74
C ASN A 96 -7.41 -6.26 -7.40
N GLU A 97 -8.29 -5.46 -6.81
CA GLU A 97 -9.64 -5.32 -7.31
C GLU A 97 -9.68 -4.64 -8.70
N THR A 98 -8.72 -3.77 -9.00
CA THR A 98 -8.62 -3.10 -10.32
C THR A 98 -7.82 -3.89 -11.34
N GLU A 99 -7.37 -5.10 -11.01
CA GLU A 99 -6.58 -5.97 -11.90
C GLU A 99 -5.38 -5.22 -12.52
N ASP A 100 -4.67 -4.46 -11.69
CA ASP A 100 -3.50 -3.66 -12.08
C ASP A 100 -3.75 -2.58 -13.16
N SER A 101 -5.02 -2.26 -13.48
CA SER A 101 -5.34 -1.26 -14.50
C SER A 101 -5.01 0.17 -14.11
N ILE A 102 -4.70 0.40 -12.83
CA ILE A 102 -4.39 1.72 -12.26
C ILE A 102 -2.96 1.67 -11.72
N CYS A 103 -2.17 2.71 -12.00
CA CYS A 103 -0.80 2.80 -11.53
C CYS A 103 -0.75 3.11 -10.02
N ASP A 104 0.37 2.76 -9.38
CA ASP A 104 0.50 2.85 -7.93
C ASP A 104 0.39 4.28 -7.41
N ASP A 105 0.96 5.24 -8.15
CA ASP A 105 0.94 6.66 -7.78
C ASP A 105 -0.49 7.21 -7.78
N GLU A 106 -1.29 6.84 -8.78
CA GLU A 106 -2.69 7.26 -8.87
C GLU A 106 -3.52 6.70 -7.71
N ILE A 107 -3.36 5.41 -7.36
CA ILE A 107 -4.05 4.81 -6.21
C ILE A 107 -3.68 5.57 -4.92
N ILE A 108 -2.40 5.85 -4.71
CA ILE A 108 -1.89 6.51 -3.50
C ILE A 108 -2.38 7.96 -3.41
N ASP A 109 -2.41 8.70 -4.52
CA ASP A 109 -2.90 10.07 -4.56
C ASP A 109 -4.40 10.16 -4.27
N VAL A 110 -5.20 9.25 -4.85
CA VAL A 110 -6.64 9.16 -4.59
C VAL A 110 -6.89 8.80 -3.12
N MET A 111 -6.14 7.83 -2.57
CA MET A 111 -6.22 7.48 -1.16
C MET A 111 -5.93 8.68 -0.27
N TYR A 112 -4.84 9.40 -0.52
CA TYR A 112 -4.46 10.57 0.27
C TYR A 112 -5.52 11.66 0.22
N TYR A 113 -6.05 11.95 -0.98
CA TYR A 113 -7.09 12.96 -1.16
C TYR A 113 -8.31 12.65 -0.29
N TYR A 114 -8.85 11.44 -0.38
CA TYR A 114 -10.04 11.06 0.38
C TYR A 114 -9.78 10.98 1.88
N PHE A 115 -8.64 10.39 2.27
CA PHE A 115 -8.23 10.28 3.66
C PHE A 115 -8.20 11.65 4.37
N ASN A 116 -7.62 12.66 3.71
CA ASN A 116 -7.48 14.01 4.27
C ASN A 116 -8.70 14.92 4.06
N SER A 117 -9.70 14.51 3.28
CA SER A 117 -10.90 15.29 2.99
C SER A 117 -12.14 14.64 3.61
N THR A 118 -12.89 13.85 2.84
CA THR A 118 -14.21 13.33 3.22
C THR A 118 -14.16 12.19 4.23
N CYS A 119 -13.00 11.56 4.43
CA CYS A 119 -12.82 10.51 5.44
C CYS A 119 -12.31 11.04 6.77
N GLU A 120 -11.75 12.25 6.82
CA GLU A 120 -11.18 12.88 8.01
C GLU A 120 -10.28 11.94 8.84
N GLY A 121 -9.38 11.22 8.18
CA GLY A 121 -8.46 10.27 8.82
C GLY A 121 -9.02 8.87 9.06
N SER A 122 -10.29 8.61 8.72
CA SER A 122 -10.90 7.29 8.92
C SER A 122 -10.49 6.30 7.82
N ILE A 123 -9.68 5.31 8.19
CA ILE A 123 -9.36 4.16 7.34
C ILE A 123 -10.63 3.40 6.93
N SER A 124 -11.58 3.21 7.84
CA SER A 124 -12.82 2.48 7.54
C SER A 124 -13.66 3.18 6.47
N LEU A 125 -13.76 4.52 6.51
CA LEU A 125 -14.44 5.29 5.46
C LEU A 125 -13.64 5.29 4.16
N LEU A 126 -12.31 5.38 4.25
CA LEU A 126 -11.44 5.34 3.08
C LEU A 126 -11.66 4.02 2.32
N GLN A 127 -11.53 2.89 3.01
CA GLN A 127 -11.65 1.56 2.41
C GLN A 127 -13.07 1.26 1.95
N GLY A 128 -14.05 1.38 2.85
CA GLY A 128 -15.42 0.87 2.64
C GLY A 128 -16.38 1.84 1.95
N ARG A 129 -15.96 3.08 1.66
CA ARG A 129 -16.81 4.06 0.95
C ARG A 129 -16.10 4.62 -0.27
N GLU A 130 -15.01 5.35 -0.05
CA GLU A 130 -14.39 6.12 -1.14
C GLU A 130 -13.64 5.20 -2.10
N MET A 131 -12.75 4.34 -1.59
CA MET A 131 -11.95 3.44 -2.43
C MET A 131 -12.78 2.32 -3.03
N GLU A 132 -13.82 1.83 -2.33
CA GLU A 132 -14.76 0.87 -2.91
C GLU A 132 -15.53 1.49 -4.11
N SER A 133 -16.01 2.73 -3.97
CA SER A 133 -16.68 3.45 -5.06
C SER A 133 -15.77 3.72 -6.25
N TYR A 134 -14.54 4.20 -5.97
CA TYR A 134 -13.51 4.43 -6.98
C TYR A 134 -13.20 3.14 -7.76
N THR A 135 -12.96 2.04 -7.04
CA THR A 135 -12.65 0.74 -7.65
C THR A 135 -13.78 0.22 -8.54
N LYS A 136 -15.04 0.33 -8.11
CA LYS A 136 -16.22 -0.03 -8.92
C LYS A 136 -16.29 0.78 -10.22
N THR A 137 -15.95 2.07 -10.15
CA THR A 137 -15.94 2.95 -11.32
C THR A 137 -14.86 2.54 -12.31
N CYS A 138 -13.65 2.27 -11.84
CA CYS A 138 -12.53 1.85 -12.70
C CYS A 138 -12.80 0.52 -13.40
N ARG A 139 -13.34 -0.47 -12.67
CA ARG A 139 -13.79 -1.75 -13.26
C ARG A 139 -14.79 -1.56 -14.38
N ARG A 140 -15.81 -0.70 -14.16
CA ARG A 140 -16.83 -0.43 -15.18
C ARG A 140 -16.23 0.22 -16.42
N ASN A 141 -15.28 1.14 -16.25
CA ASN A 141 -14.61 1.82 -17.36
C ASN A 141 -13.74 0.85 -18.17
N ASN A 142 -13.00 -0.05 -17.51
CA ASN A 142 -12.21 -1.08 -18.20
C ASN A 142 -13.10 -2.02 -19.01
N GLN A 143 -14.23 -2.46 -18.44
CA GLN A 143 -15.18 -3.31 -19.17
C GLN A 143 -15.69 -2.63 -20.44
N ILE A 144 -16.08 -1.35 -20.37
CA ILE A 144 -16.54 -0.58 -21.52
C ILE A 144 -15.43 -0.49 -22.59
N HIS A 145 -14.20 -0.20 -22.18
CA HIS A 145 -13.06 -0.18 -23.07
C HIS A 145 -12.89 -1.53 -23.79
N ASP A 146 -12.91 -2.64 -23.06
CA ASP A 146 -12.79 -3.98 -23.66
C ASP A 146 -13.93 -4.32 -24.63
N PHE A 147 -15.14 -3.85 -24.38
CA PHE A 147 -16.27 -4.01 -25.31
C PHE A 147 -16.06 -3.24 -26.61
N HIS A 148 -15.59 -1.98 -26.55
CA HIS A 148 -15.31 -1.20 -27.74
C HIS A 148 -14.18 -1.80 -28.58
N PHE A 149 -13.11 -2.31 -27.96
CA PHE A 149 -12.00 -2.94 -28.68
C PHE A 149 -12.34 -4.32 -29.29
N LYS A 150 -13.35 -5.03 -28.75
CA LYS A 150 -13.81 -6.30 -29.33
C LYS A 150 -14.82 -6.13 -30.47
N GLY A 151 -15.48 -4.97 -30.58
CA GLY A 151 -16.47 -4.68 -31.63
C GLY A 151 -15.88 -4.28 -32.99
N ASP A 152 -14.59 -3.91 -33.02
CA ASP A 152 -13.89 -3.45 -34.22
C ASP A 152 -13.06 -4.55 -34.93
N LYS A 153 -13.33 -5.83 -34.65
CA LYS A 153 -12.67 -7.00 -35.30
C LYS A 153 -13.63 -7.85 -36.11
#